data_AF-X1L7Q3-F1
#
_entry.id   AF-X1L7Q3-F1
#
_cell.length_a   1.000
_cell.length_b   1.000
_cell.length_c   1.000
_cell.angle_alpha   90.00
_cell.angle_beta   90.00
_cell.angle_gamma   90.00
#
_symmetry.space_group_name_H-M   'P 1'
#
loop_
_entity.id
_entity.type
_entity.pdbx_description
1 polymer ?
#
loop_
_entity_poly.entity_id
_entity_poly.type
_entity_poly.pdbx_seq_one_letter_code
_entity_poly.pdbx_strand_id
1 'polypeptide(L)' 'MRKEVILDPFVGSGQAAIAAIKTNRHYVGYDISEEYVKLAERRI' A
#
# COMPACT_ATOMS: atom_id res chain seq x y z
N MET A 1 0.13 -0.81 23.03
CA MET A 1 0.39 -1.43 21.72
C MET A 1 0.80 -0.32 20.75
N ARG A 2 1.92 -0.47 20.05
CA ARG A 2 2.42 0.54 19.09
C ARG A 2 1.70 0.32 17.75
N LYS A 3 1.08 1.36 17.19
CA LYS A 3 0.47 1.30 15.86
C LYS A 3 1.60 1.45 14.83
N GLU A 4 1.90 0.39 14.09
CA GLU A 4 2.90 0.40 13.03
C GLU A 4 2.30 0.98 11.74
N VAL A 5 3.10 1.76 11.01
CA VAL A 5 2.76 2.30 9.70
C VAL A 5 3.82 1.81 8.71
N ILE A 6 3.38 1.14 7.65
CA ILE A 6 4.23 0.72 6.54
C ILE A 6 4.23 1.83 5.49
N LEU A 7 5.42 2.28 5.07
CA LEU A 7 5.59 3.19 3.95
C LEU A 7 6.16 2.43 2.76
N ASP A 8 5.48 2.49 1.62
CA ASP A 8 5.95 1.94 0.34
C ASP A 8 6.06 3.06 -0.72
N PRO A 9 7.26 3.61 -0.96
CA PRO A 9 7.44 4.70 -1.92
C PRO A 9 7.40 4.26 -3.39
N PHE A 10 7.19 2.97 -3.67
CA PHE A 10 7.06 2.40 -5.01
C PHE A 10 5.94 1.36 -5.02
N VAL A 11 4.72 1.81 -4.68
CA VAL A 11 3.60 0.91 -4.35
C VAL A 11 3.22 -0.05 -5.50
N GLY A 12 3.51 0.33 -6.75
CA GLY A 12 3.24 -0.49 -7.92
C GLY A 12 1.80 -1.01 -7.92
N SER A 13 1.65 -2.33 -8.03
CA SER A 13 0.31 -2.95 -8.02
C SER A 13 -0.36 -3.06 -6.64
N GLY A 14 0.27 -2.64 -5.53
CA GLY A 14 -0.34 -2.60 -4.20
C GLY A 14 -0.15 -3.84 -3.31
N GLN A 15 0.78 -4.75 -3.63
CA GLN A 15 0.97 -5.99 -2.86
C GLN A 15 1.36 -5.78 -1.40
N ALA A 16 2.25 -4.82 -1.12
CA ALA A 16 2.69 -4.51 0.24
C ALA A 16 1.54 -3.93 1.08
N ALA A 17 0.69 -3.09 0.49
CA ALA A 17 -0.51 -2.56 1.13
C ALA A 17 -1.51 -3.67 1.50
N ILE A 18 -1.76 -4.63 0.59
CA ILE A 18 -2.60 -5.81 0.88
C ILE A 18 -2.03 -6.61 2.06
N ALA A 19 -0.71 -6.82 2.10
CA ALA A 19 -0.06 -7.52 3.22
C ALA A 19 -0.18 -6.74 4.55
N ALA A 20 -0.03 -5.41 4.52
CA ALA A 20 -0.22 -4.55 5.69
C ALA A 20 -1.66 -4.65 6.22
N ILE A 21 -2.66 -4.58 5.35
CA ILE A 21 -4.09 -4.73 5.73
C ILE A 21 -4.35 -6.09 6.35
N LYS A 22 -3.88 -7.19 5.72
CA LYS A 22 -4.03 -8.54 6.24
C LYS A 22 -3.35 -8.77 7.59
N THR A 23 -2.34 -7.97 7.91
CA THR A 23 -1.61 -8.01 9.19
C THR A 23 -2.08 -6.94 10.18
N ASN A 24 -3.20 -6.27 9.91
CA ASN A 24 -3.79 -5.22 10.75
C ASN A 24 -2.83 -4.04 11.02
N ARG A 25 -2.05 -3.66 10.00
CA ARG A 25 -1.12 -2.52 10.02
C ARG A 25 -1.67 -1.37 9.18
N HIS A 26 -1.32 -0.16 9.57
CA HIS A 26 -1.56 1.00 8.72
C HIS A 26 -0.55 1.01 7.56
N TYR A 27 -0.93 1.58 6.42
CA TYR A 27 -0.06 1.69 5.26
C TYR A 27 -0.20 3.07 4.60
N VAL A 28 0.88 3.53 3.97
CA VAL A 28 0.92 4.66 3.04
C VAL A 28 1.79 4.22 1.88
N GLY A 29 1.32 4.41 0.66
CA GLY A 29 2.12 4.12 -0.53
C GLY A 29 1.86 5.11 -1.65
N TYR A 30 2.88 5.34 -2.47
CA TYR A 30 2.78 6.17 -3.67
C TYR A 30 3.60 5.56 -4.80
N ASP A 31 3.22 5.89 -6.03
CA ASP A 31 3.94 5.54 -7.24
C ASP A 31 3.91 6.75 -8.17
N ILE A 32 4.93 6.91 -9.00
CA ILE A 32 4.96 7.95 -10.03
C ILE A 32 4.03 7.60 -11.20
N SER A 33 3.73 6.31 -11.39
CA SER A 33 2.83 5.82 -12.42
C SER A 33 1.39 5.89 -11.93
N GLU A 34 0.61 6.80 -12.53
CA GLU A 34 -0.82 6.92 -12.28
C GLU A 34 -1.57 5.61 -12.59
N GLU A 35 -1.11 4.83 -13.58
CA GLU A 35 -1.68 3.52 -13.89
C GLU A 35 -1.54 2.54 -12.73
N TYR A 36 -0.35 2.51 -12.10
CA TYR A 36 -0.11 1.66 -10.94
C TYR A 36 -0.90 2.12 -9.72
N VAL A 37 -1.00 3.43 -9.48
CA VAL A 37 -1.86 3.97 -8.42
C VAL A 37 -3.31 3.52 -8.61
N LYS A 38 -3.90 3.70 -9.81
CA LYS A 38 -5.27 3.26 -10.11
C LYS A 38 -5.44 1.74 -9.99
N LEU A 39 -4.42 0.97 -10.36
CA LEU A 39 -4.45 -0.49 -10.19
C LEU A 39 -4.45 -0.87 -8.71
N ALA A 40 -3.61 -0.25 -7.89
CA ALA A 40 -3.54 -0.49 -6.45
C ALA A 40 -4.86 -0.12 -5.76
N GLU A 41 -5.44 1.04 -6.07
CA GLU A 41 -6.73 1.50 -5.52
C GLU A 41 -7.89 0.53 -5.80
N ARG A 42 -7.89 -0.16 -6.94
CA ARG A 42 -8.93 -1.17 -7.25
C ARG A 42 -8.77 -2.48 -6.47
N ARG A 43 -7.59 -2.76 -5.93
CA ARG A 43 -7.24 -4.05 -5.32
C ARG A 43 -7.23 -4.02 -3.80
N ILE A 44 -7.10 -2.83 -3.21
CA ILE A 44 -7.00 -2.56 -1.78
C ILE A 44 -8.37 -2.19 -1.23
#